data_AF-A0A2L0AA78-F1
#
_entry.id   AF-A0A2L0AA78-F1
#
_cell.length_a   1.000
_cell.length_b   1.000
_cell.length_c   1.000
_cell.angle_alpha   90.00
_cell.angle_beta   90.00
_cell.angle_gamma   90.00
#
_symmetry.space_group_name_H-M   'P 1'
#
loop_
_entity.id
_entity.type
_entity.pdbx_description
1 polymer ?
#
loop_
_entity_poly.entity_id
_entity_poly.type
_entity_poly.pdbx_seq_one_letter_code
_entity_poly.pdbx_strand_id
1 'polypeptide(L)' 'METINWNAVSQLHERDDAGSDMFVEFKTLMNGTLGELIAYVMTLPTDQKARLVIDASGVGSLNIHDITNLAKRPDFPNA' A
#
# COMPACT_ATOMS: atom_id res chain seq x y z
N MET A 1 -15.33 13.05 -8.83
CA MET A 1 -13.98 12.74 -8.30
C MET A 1 -14.20 11.97 -7.02
N GLU A 2 -13.77 10.72 -6.95
CA GLU A 2 -13.88 9.94 -5.70
C GLU A 2 -12.95 10.57 -4.65
N THR A 3 -13.55 10.99 -3.54
CA THR A 3 -12.83 11.49 -2.37
C THR A 3 -12.16 10.30 -1.70
N ILE A 4 -10.83 10.27 -1.71
CA ILE A 4 -10.08 9.23 -1.02
C ILE A 4 -10.11 9.52 0.48
N ASN A 5 -10.50 8.52 1.28
CA ASN A 5 -10.38 8.61 2.72
C ASN A 5 -8.95 8.25 3.14
N TRP A 6 -8.09 9.26 3.28
CA TRP A 6 -6.70 9.06 3.72
C TRP A 6 -6.59 8.48 5.14
N ASN A 7 -7.63 8.62 5.96
CA ASN A 7 -7.69 8.08 7.31
C ASN A 7 -8.33 6.68 7.36
N ALA A 8 -8.57 6.04 6.21
CA ALA A 8 -9.12 4.69 6.17
C ALA A 8 -8.18 3.69 6.87
N VAL A 9 -8.76 2.84 7.72
CA VAL A 9 -8.03 1.72 8.36
C VAL A 9 -7.47 0.85 7.26
N SER A 10 -6.16 0.64 7.31
CA SER A 10 -5.40 -0.04 6.26
C SER A 10 -4.32 -0.94 6.84
N GLN A 11 -3.91 -1.93 6.06
CA GLN A 11 -2.86 -2.89 6.40
C GLN A 11 -1.84 -2.95 5.26
N LEU A 12 -0.56 -3.01 5.62
CA LEU A 12 0.53 -3.21 4.67
C LEU A 12 0.92 -4.68 4.67
N HIS A 13 0.98 -5.26 3.48
CA HIS A 13 1.41 -6.62 3.27
C HIS A 13 2.63 -6.65 2.36
N GLU A 14 3.55 -7.59 2.61
CA GLU A 14 4.55 -8.00 1.64
C GLU A 14 4.07 -9.27 0.95
N ARG A 15 4.13 -9.27 -0.38
CA ARG A 15 4.00 -10.47 -1.19
C ARG A 15 5.26 -11.30 -1.02
N ASP A 16 5.10 -12.48 -0.45
CA ASP A 16 6.15 -13.48 -0.43
C ASP A 16 6.03 -14.36 -1.69
N ASP A 17 6.91 -14.14 -2.65
CA ASP A 17 7.01 -14.96 -3.86
C ASP A 17 7.96 -16.18 -3.65
N ALA A 18 8.41 -16.46 -2.42
CA ALA A 18 9.26 -17.62 -2.09
C ALA A 18 8.46 -18.93 -1.89
N GLY A 19 7.13 -18.85 -1.83
CA GLY A 19 6.23 -20.01 -1.73
C GLY A 19 6.05 -20.73 -3.08
N SER A 20 5.85 -22.05 -3.04
CA SER A 20 5.55 -22.85 -4.24
C SER A 20 4.38 -22.25 -5.05
N ASP A 21 4.50 -22.24 -6.38
CA ASP A 21 3.66 -21.65 -7.47
C ASP A 21 2.11 -21.57 -7.30
N MET A 22 1.54 -22.13 -6.24
CA MET A 22 0.11 -22.28 -6.02
C MET A 22 -0.46 -21.36 -4.91
N PHE A 23 0.36 -20.74 -4.05
CA PHE A 23 -0.10 -19.85 -2.98
C PHE A 23 0.79 -18.62 -2.83
N VAL A 24 0.26 -17.43 -3.14
CA VAL A 24 0.87 -16.15 -2.75
C VAL A 24 0.56 -15.96 -1.27
N GLU A 25 1.58 -16.07 -0.42
CA GLU A 25 1.44 -15.73 1.00
C GLU A 25 1.63 -14.21 1.17
N PHE A 26 0.64 -13.56 1.79
CA PHE A 26 0.74 -12.17 2.19
C PHE A 26 1.14 -12.11 3.66
N LYS A 27 2.32 -11.55 3.92
CA LYS A 27 2.74 -11.27 5.29
C LYS A 27 2.33 -9.85 5.67
N THR A 28 1.43 -9.71 6.63
CA THR A 28 1.11 -8.39 7.21
C THR A 28 2.34 -7.83 7.94
N LEU A 29 2.82 -6.68 7.49
CA LEU A 29 3.97 -5.99 8.06
C LEU A 29 3.55 -4.98 9.13
N MET A 30 2.53 -4.18 8.86
CA MET A 30 2.05 -3.12 9.76
C MET A 30 0.61 -2.71 9.44
N ASN A 31 -0.02 -2.01 10.39
CA ASN A 31 -1.35 -1.42 10.24
C ASN A 31 -1.25 0.09 10.45
N GLY A 32 -2.16 0.85 9.83
CA GLY A 32 -2.20 2.30 9.96
C GLY A 32 -3.31 2.91 9.13
N THR A 33 -3.28 4.23 8.95
CA THR A 33 -4.13 4.90 7.96
C THR A 33 -3.55 4.75 6.55
N LEU A 34 -4.41 4.83 5.53
CA LEU A 34 -3.99 4.81 4.13
C LEU A 34 -2.88 5.84 3.84
N GLY A 35 -3.04 7.07 4.35
CA GLY A 35 -2.06 8.14 4.16
C GLY A 35 -0.70 7.85 4.80
N GLU A 36 -0.68 7.31 6.02
CA GLU A 36 0.56 6.91 6.71
C GLU A 36 1.27 5.78 5.98
N LEU A 37 0.53 4.76 5.55
CA LEU A 37 1.12 3.60 4.87
C LEU A 37 1.67 3.98 3.49
N ILE A 38 0.97 4.81 2.72
CA ILE A 38 1.49 5.33 1.44
C ILE A 38 2.78 6.12 1.68
N ALA A 39 2.79 7.04 2.66
CA ALA A 39 3.98 7.83 2.97
C ALA A 39 5.16 6.92 3.34
N TYR A 40 4.93 5.93 4.21
CA TYR A 40 5.93 4.93 4.59
C TYR A 40 6.48 4.17 3.37
N VAL A 41 5.62 3.61 2.52
CA VAL A 41 6.04 2.85 1.32
C VAL A 41 6.88 3.72 0.38
N MET A 42 6.55 5.01 0.26
CA MET A 42 7.31 5.94 -0.59
C MET A 42 8.71 6.25 -0.06
N THR A 43 8.99 6.05 1.22
CA THR A 43 10.35 6.16 1.80
C THR A 43 11.26 4.97 1.49
N LEU A 44 10.70 3.85 1.02
CA LEU A 44 11.46 2.62 0.79
C LEU A 44 12.15 2.59 -0.58
N PRO A 45 13.26 1.85 -0.72
CA PRO A 45 13.89 1.57 -2.00
C PRO A 45 12.93 0.87 -2.97
N THR A 46 13.09 1.12 -4.28
CA THR A 46 12.24 0.58 -5.35
C THR A 46 12.08 -0.94 -5.28
N ASP A 47 13.16 -1.67 -5.02
CA ASP A 47 13.15 -3.13 -4.99
C ASP A 47 12.36 -3.72 -3.80
N GLN A 48 12.27 -2.97 -2.70
CA GLN A 48 11.50 -3.37 -1.53
C GLN A 48 10.02 -3.08 -1.72
N LYS A 49 9.69 -1.87 -2.20
CA LYS A 49 8.29 -1.47 -2.39
C LYS A 49 7.58 -2.18 -3.55
N ALA A 50 8.32 -2.78 -4.48
CA ALA A 50 7.75 -3.56 -5.59
C ALA A 50 6.89 -4.76 -5.12
N ARG A 51 7.18 -5.33 -3.94
CA ARG A 51 6.44 -6.46 -3.37
C ARG A 51 5.36 -6.03 -2.37
N LEU A 52 5.17 -4.73 -2.15
CA LEU A 52 4.25 -4.24 -1.13
C LEU A 52 2.85 -4.01 -1.70
N VAL A 53 1.86 -4.36 -0.88
CA VAL A 53 0.44 -4.15 -1.15
C VAL A 53 -0.20 -3.52 0.08
N ILE A 54 -1.00 -2.48 -0.11
CA ILE A 54 -1.82 -1.91 0.97
C ILE A 54 -3.25 -2.39 0.78
N ASP A 55 -3.83 -3.06 1.77
CA ASP A 55 -5.28 -3.30 1.82
C ASP A 55 -5.94 -2.19 2.63
N ALA A 56 -6.83 -1.42 1.99
CA ALA A 56 -7.46 -0.25 2.60
C ALA A 56 -8.98 -0.42 2.64
N SER A 57 -9.56 -0.24 3.83
CA SER A 57 -11.00 -0.36 4.02
C SER A 57 -11.78 0.62 3.14
N GLY A 58 -12.64 0.08 2.27
CA GLY A 58 -13.47 0.87 1.34
C GLY A 58 -12.80 1.22 0.01
N VAL A 59 -11.52 0.89 -0.18
CA VAL A 59 -10.80 1.03 -1.45
C VAL A 59 -10.42 -0.34 -2.04
N GLY A 60 -10.05 -1.29 -1.17
CA GLY A 60 -9.52 -2.59 -1.54
C GLY A 60 -7.99 -2.60 -1.58
N SER A 61 -7.42 -3.63 -2.22
CA SER A 61 -5.98 -3.82 -2.31
C SER A 61 -5.33 -2.92 -3.37
N LEU A 62 -4.26 -2.24 -2.97
CA LEU A 62 -3.50 -1.27 -3.76
C LEU A 62 -2.08 -1.79 -3.96
N ASN A 63 -1.66 -1.94 -5.21
CA ASN A 63 -0.29 -2.33 -5.55
C ASN A 63 0.64 -1.09 -5.64
N ILE A 64 1.92 -1.31 -5.92
CA ILE A 64 2.90 -0.22 -6.00
C ILE A 64 2.58 0.85 -7.06
N HIS A 65 1.96 0.48 -8.18
CA HIS A 65 1.54 1.43 -9.21
C HIS A 65 0.41 2.32 -8.67
N ASP A 66 -0.58 1.75 -8.00
CA ASP A 66 -1.69 2.48 -7.39
C ASP A 66 -1.20 3.40 -6.27
N ILE A 67 -0.34 2.89 -5.39
CA ILE A 67 0.30 3.66 -4.30
C ILE A 67 1.05 4.87 -4.85
N THR A 68 1.85 4.67 -5.90
CA THR A 68 2.63 5.75 -6.52
C THR A 68 1.73 6.79 -7.18
N ASN A 69 0.58 6.38 -7.75
CA ASN A 69 -0.39 7.30 -8.32
C ASN A 69 -1.14 8.09 -7.24
N LEU A 70 -1.51 7.45 -6.13
CA LEU A 70 -2.14 8.11 -5.00
C LEU A 70 -1.20 9.13 -4.34
N ALA A 71 0.08 8.80 -4.18
CA ALA A 71 1.09 9.70 -3.63
C ALA A 71 1.32 10.98 -4.45
N LYS A 72 0.96 10.97 -5.75
CA LYS A 72 1.05 12.15 -6.63
C LYS A 72 -0.19 13.03 -6.58
N ARG A 73 -1.25 12.63 -5.88
CA ARG A 73 -2.49 13.41 -5.86
C ARG A 73 -2.29 14.73 -5.10
N PRO A 74 -2.88 15.84 -5.56
CA PRO A 74 -2.76 17.14 -4.88
C PRO A 74 -3.38 17.17 -3.47
N ASP A 75 -4.29 16.24 -3.17
CA ASP A 75 -4.97 16.11 -1.89
C ASP A 75 -4.28 15.13 -0.92
N PHE A 76 -3.10 14.61 -1.28
CA PHE A 76 -2.34 13.70 -0.42
C PHE A 76 -1.76 14.44 0.81
N PRO A 77 -2.06 14.01 2.05
CA PRO A 77 -1.79 14.81 3.26
C PRO A 77 -0.31 14.86 3.69
N ASN A 78 0.54 13.96 3.18
CA ASN A 78 1.93 13.80 3.61
C ASN A 78 2.93 13.96 2.43
N ALA A 79 2.60 14.83 1.46
CA ALA A 79 3.43 15.12 0.29
C ALA A 79 4.70 15.92 0.62
#